data_AF-A0A6A0B2N1-F1
#
_entry.id   AF-A0A6A0B2N1-F1
#
_cell.length_a   1.000
_cell.length_b   1.000
_cell.length_c   1.000
_cell.angle_alpha   90.00
_cell.angle_beta   90.00
_cell.angle_gamma   90.00
#
_symmetry.space_group_name_H-M   'P 1'
#
loop_
_entity.id
_entity.type
_entity.pdbx_description
1 polymer ?
#
loop_
_entity_poly.entity_id
_entity_poly.type
_entity_poly.pdbx_seq_one_letter_code
_entity_poly.pdbx_strand_id
1 'polypeptide(L)'
;MTVWLSGGPGTCGALGISTHGRRPPSATTLAASASPWPITRRSPDVTDRAQTLRTELTVAGLTWLEPSPDLAVAFHHAGLGTHEDLNAIADRLRDSTTTGGYAYPHIAAAFGDLPRPQPLVQWLEDDHTVRERWRTLATIRQAHLRETSRQHHRATRPPCRADTAAPNP
;
A
#
# COMPACT_ATOMS: atom_id res chain seq x y z
N MET A 1 -33.36 13.34 29.84
CA MET A 1 -32.44 14.07 30.73
C MET A 1 -31.64 15.00 29.84
N THR A 2 -31.93 16.29 29.99
CA THR A 2 -31.59 17.41 29.11
C THR A 2 -30.38 18.13 29.67
N VAL A 3 -29.43 18.59 28.85
CA VAL A 3 -28.78 19.90 29.03
C VAL A 3 -28.48 20.51 27.66
N TRP A 4 -29.08 21.68 27.46
CA TRP A 4 -28.81 22.70 26.44
C TRP A 4 -27.66 23.61 26.90
N LEU A 5 -26.94 24.21 25.95
CA LEU A 5 -26.47 25.58 26.11
C LEU A 5 -26.82 26.37 24.83
N SER A 6 -27.77 27.28 24.99
CA SER A 6 -28.15 28.32 24.05
C SER A 6 -27.42 29.62 24.37
N GLY A 7 -27.20 30.42 23.34
CA GLY A 7 -26.93 31.86 23.40
C GLY A 7 -26.28 32.28 22.09
N GLY A 8 -26.79 33.18 21.25
CA GLY A 8 -27.96 34.06 21.22
C GLY A 8 -27.67 35.05 20.07
N PRO A 9 -28.67 35.57 19.32
CA PRO A 9 -28.41 36.39 18.14
C PRO A 9 -28.38 37.90 18.49
N GLY A 10 -27.36 38.60 17.99
CA GLY A 10 -27.20 40.06 18.01
C GLY A 10 -25.77 40.37 17.58
N THR A 11 -25.44 41.29 16.69
CA THR A 11 -26.11 42.52 16.23
C THR A 11 -25.57 42.89 14.84
N CYS A 12 -26.41 43.49 14.01
CA CYS A 12 -25.99 44.30 12.87
C CYS A 12 -25.29 45.57 13.37
N GLY A 13 -24.13 45.92 12.81
CA GLY A 13 -23.53 47.23 13.06
C GLY A 13 -22.09 47.40 12.54
N ALA A 14 -21.99 48.02 11.36
CA ALA A 14 -20.90 48.88 10.85
C ALA A 14 -19.47 48.29 10.70
N LEU A 15 -18.92 48.35 9.48
CA LEU A 15 -18.05 49.46 9.04
C LEU A 15 -17.57 49.20 7.61
N GLY A 16 -17.79 50.18 6.74
CA GLY A 16 -17.12 50.23 5.45
C GLY A 16 -15.64 50.56 5.65
N ILE A 17 -14.77 49.81 5.00
CA ILE A 17 -13.41 50.24 4.67
C ILE A 17 -13.10 49.70 3.28
N SER A 18 -13.18 50.57 2.28
CA SER A 18 -12.52 50.36 1.01
C SER A 18 -11.05 50.68 1.22
N THR A 19 -10.14 49.77 0.88
CA THR A 19 -8.98 50.04 0.01
C THR A 19 -7.89 48.96 0.11
N HIS A 20 -7.25 48.75 -1.05
CA HIS A 20 -5.96 48.10 -1.30
C HIS A 20 -5.96 46.61 -1.66
N GLY A 21 -5.69 46.41 -2.96
CA GLY A 21 -5.47 45.12 -3.57
C GLY A 21 -4.41 44.32 -2.85
N ARG A 22 -4.77 43.08 -2.53
CA ARG A 22 -3.83 42.00 -2.34
C ARG A 22 -4.50 40.76 -2.92
N ARG A 23 -4.06 40.41 -4.12
CA ARG A 23 -4.42 39.17 -4.82
C ARG A 23 -4.17 38.02 -3.83
N PRO A 24 -5.16 37.17 -3.48
CA PRO A 24 -4.91 36.03 -2.61
C PRO A 24 -3.88 35.11 -3.30
N PRO A 25 -3.04 34.38 -2.54
CA PRO A 25 -2.17 33.37 -3.13
C PRO A 25 -3.07 32.43 -3.94
N SER A 26 -2.71 32.25 -5.21
CA SER A 26 -3.35 31.26 -6.08
C SER A 26 -3.49 29.98 -5.27
N ALA A 27 -4.73 29.55 -5.01
CA ALA A 27 -4.97 28.20 -4.58
C ALA A 27 -4.35 27.33 -5.68
N THR A 28 -3.26 26.63 -5.35
CA THR A 28 -2.76 25.57 -6.21
C THR A 28 -3.82 24.50 -6.21
N THR A 29 -4.79 24.62 -7.11
CA THR A 29 -5.67 23.52 -7.46
C THR A 29 -4.75 22.41 -7.89
N LEU A 30 -4.58 21.40 -7.03
CA LEU A 30 -3.94 20.16 -7.38
C LEU A 30 -4.78 19.62 -8.53
N ALA A 31 -4.30 19.79 -9.75
CA ALA A 31 -4.90 19.15 -10.90
C ALA A 31 -4.73 17.66 -10.64
N ALA A 32 -5.77 17.04 -10.11
CA ALA A 32 -5.98 15.62 -10.27
C ALA A 32 -6.08 15.42 -11.78
N SER A 33 -4.94 15.26 -12.46
CA SER A 33 -4.92 14.66 -13.77
C SER A 33 -5.31 13.21 -13.54
N ALA A 34 -6.60 12.97 -13.38
CA ALA A 34 -7.19 11.67 -13.55
C ALA A 34 -6.97 11.33 -15.03
N SER A 35 -5.82 10.76 -15.35
CA SER A 35 -5.62 10.12 -16.65
C SER A 35 -6.75 9.12 -16.83
N PRO A 36 -7.50 9.15 -17.95
CA PRO A 36 -8.44 8.09 -18.26
C PRO A 36 -7.62 6.82 -18.43
N TRP A 37 -7.62 5.96 -17.41
CA TRP A 37 -6.94 4.67 -17.49
C TRP A 37 -7.69 3.84 -18.53
N PRO A 38 -7.03 3.40 -19.62
CA PRO A 38 -7.65 2.45 -20.51
C PRO A 38 -7.86 1.18 -19.70
N ILE A 39 -9.13 0.79 -19.51
CA ILE A 39 -9.50 -0.50 -18.92
C ILE A 39 -9.22 -1.60 -19.97
N THR A 40 -7.99 -1.68 -20.48
CA THR A 40 -7.50 -2.92 -21.06
C THR A 40 -7.16 -3.84 -19.90
N ARG A 41 -7.64 -5.06 -19.99
CA ARG A 41 -7.67 -6.10 -18.94
C ARG A 41 -6.28 -6.67 -18.64
N ARG A 42 -5.31 -5.81 -18.33
CA ARG A 42 -4.11 -6.13 -17.57
C ARG A 42 -3.95 -4.99 -16.57
N SER A 43 -4.56 -5.18 -15.41
CA SER A 43 -4.23 -4.39 -14.22
C SER A 43 -2.70 -4.38 -14.11
N PRO A 44 -2.02 -3.21 -14.12
CA PRO A 44 -0.57 -3.17 -13.97
C PRO A 44 -0.16 -3.90 -12.69
N ASP A 45 1.02 -4.51 -12.71
CA ASP A 45 1.53 -5.27 -11.57
C ASP A 45 1.65 -4.35 -10.34
N VAL A 46 1.60 -4.93 -9.14
CA VAL A 46 1.72 -4.16 -7.90
C VAL A 46 3.03 -3.36 -7.87
N THR A 47 4.09 -3.90 -8.46
CA THR A 47 5.39 -3.23 -8.59
C THR A 47 5.32 -2.00 -9.48
N ASP A 48 4.67 -2.11 -10.65
CA ASP A 48 4.51 -1.01 -11.60
C ASP A 48 3.69 0.13 -10.97
N ARG A 49 2.59 -0.22 -10.28
CA ARG A 49 1.76 0.74 -9.56
C ARG A 49 2.53 1.46 -8.46
N ALA A 50 3.38 0.75 -7.74
CA ALA A 50 4.21 1.35 -6.71
C ALA A 50 5.27 2.30 -7.29
N GLN A 51 5.82 2.00 -8.48
CA GLN A 51 6.71 2.92 -9.20
C GLN A 51 6.00 4.21 -9.62
N THR A 52 4.81 4.08 -10.22
CA THR A 52 3.99 5.24 -10.58
C THR A 52 3.68 6.08 -9.34
N LEU A 53 3.22 5.45 -8.26
CA LEU A 53 2.86 6.16 -7.04
C LEU A 53 4.07 6.86 -6.39
N ARG A 54 5.27 6.26 -6.41
CA ARG A 54 6.49 6.95 -5.96
C ARG A 54 6.76 8.21 -6.77
N THR A 55 6.68 8.10 -8.10
CA THR A 55 6.90 9.24 -8.99
C THR A 55 5.90 10.36 -8.70
N GLU A 56 4.63 10.03 -8.48
CA GLU A 56 3.59 10.99 -8.10
C GLU A 56 3.88 11.65 -6.74
N LEU A 57 4.32 10.88 -5.74
CA LEU A 57 4.71 11.41 -4.43
C LEU A 57 5.90 12.36 -4.52
N THR A 58 6.93 12.02 -5.31
CA THR A 58 8.08 12.89 -5.55
C THR A 58 7.67 14.19 -6.23
N VAL A 59 6.87 14.12 -7.30
CA VAL A 59 6.37 15.30 -8.02
C VAL A 59 5.51 16.20 -7.12
N ALA A 60 4.72 15.59 -6.23
CA ALA A 60 3.91 16.32 -5.26
C ALA A 60 4.72 16.89 -4.07
N GLY A 61 6.03 16.60 -3.98
CA GLY A 61 6.87 17.00 -2.84
C GLY A 61 6.56 16.26 -1.55
N LEU A 62 5.87 15.11 -1.62
CA LEU A 62 5.47 14.27 -0.50
C LEU A 62 6.48 13.14 -0.27
N THR A 63 7.77 13.48 -0.28
CA THR A 63 8.88 12.50 -0.23
C THR A 63 8.86 11.64 1.04
N TRP A 64 8.31 12.14 2.14
CA TRP A 64 8.15 11.39 3.40
C TRP A 64 7.21 10.18 3.30
N LEU A 65 6.38 10.09 2.25
CA LEU A 65 5.47 8.97 1.98
C LEU A 65 6.07 7.91 1.05
N GLU A 66 7.17 8.20 0.35
CA GLU A 66 7.79 7.31 -0.65
C GLU A 66 8.12 5.89 -0.14
N PRO A 67 8.45 5.68 1.15
CA PRO A 67 8.63 4.33 1.69
C PRO A 67 7.34 3.49 1.81
N SER A 68 6.16 4.12 1.80
CA SER A 68 4.88 3.41 2.01
C SER A 68 4.51 2.47 0.85
N PRO A 69 4.63 2.88 -0.43
CA PRO A 69 4.52 1.97 -1.57
C PRO A 69 5.49 0.78 -1.48
N ASP A 70 6.69 0.97 -0.95
CA ASP A 70 7.70 -0.10 -0.83
C ASP A 70 7.30 -1.16 0.19
N LEU A 71 6.70 -0.75 1.30
CA LEU A 71 6.16 -1.70 2.27
C LEU A 71 5.05 -2.56 1.66
N ALA A 72 4.19 -1.97 0.81
CA ALA A 72 3.15 -2.71 0.11
C ALA A 72 3.73 -3.72 -0.90
N VAL A 73 4.79 -3.36 -1.63
CA VAL A 73 5.50 -4.26 -2.55
C VAL A 73 6.21 -5.38 -1.78
N ALA A 74 6.81 -5.10 -0.61
CA ALA A 74 7.37 -6.12 0.25
C ALA A 74 6.31 -7.15 0.68
N PHE A 75 5.15 -6.69 1.14
CA PHE A 75 4.05 -7.59 1.49
C PHE A 75 3.56 -8.41 0.29
N HIS A 76 3.54 -7.82 -0.91
CA HIS A 76 3.19 -8.52 -2.14
C HIS A 76 4.17 -9.67 -2.45
N HIS A 77 5.48 -9.42 -2.44
CA HIS A 77 6.50 -10.44 -2.67
C HIS A 77 6.50 -11.53 -1.58
N ALA A 78 6.26 -11.15 -0.33
CA ALA A 78 6.08 -12.11 0.75
C ALA A 78 4.87 -13.04 0.50
N GLY A 79 3.76 -12.49 0.01
CA GLY A 79 2.59 -13.27 -0.40
C GLY A 79 2.85 -14.19 -1.59
N LEU A 80 3.65 -13.75 -2.57
CA LEU A 80 4.06 -14.59 -3.70
C LEU A 80 5.10 -15.64 -3.33
N GLY A 81 5.81 -15.47 -2.21
CA GLY A 81 6.96 -16.30 -1.83
C GLY A 81 8.22 -16.02 -2.63
N THR A 82 8.31 -14.86 -3.29
CA THR A 82 9.48 -14.40 -4.04
C THR A 82 10.49 -13.77 -3.08
N HIS A 83 11.26 -14.61 -2.38
CA HIS A 83 12.10 -14.20 -1.26
C HIS A 83 13.25 -13.27 -1.67
N GLU A 84 13.84 -13.47 -2.85
CA GLU A 84 14.89 -12.60 -3.39
C GLU A 84 14.38 -11.16 -3.62
N ASP A 85 13.23 -11.03 -4.29
CA ASP A 85 12.59 -9.73 -4.51
C ASP A 85 12.22 -9.06 -3.18
N LEU A 86 11.67 -9.83 -2.22
CA LEU A 86 11.37 -9.32 -0.89
C LEU A 86 12.63 -8.76 -0.20
N ASN A 87 13.75 -9.47 -0.30
CA ASN A 87 15.02 -9.05 0.30
C ASN A 87 15.51 -7.75 -0.34
N ALA A 88 15.45 -7.64 -1.68
CA ALA A 88 15.82 -6.43 -2.40
C ALA A 88 14.97 -5.21 -2.00
N ILE A 89 13.65 -5.40 -1.79
CA ILE A 89 12.78 -4.32 -1.31
C ILE A 89 13.08 -3.96 0.16
N ALA A 90 13.35 -4.96 1.01
CA ALA A 90 13.68 -4.72 2.41
C ALA A 90 15.00 -3.93 2.57
N ASP A 91 15.99 -4.20 1.72
CA ASP A 91 17.24 -3.43 1.68
C ASP A 91 17.00 -2.00 1.21
N ARG A 92 16.22 -1.80 0.13
CA ARG A 92 15.84 -0.44 -0.32
C ARG A 92 15.08 0.35 0.74
N LEU A 93 14.19 -0.30 1.48
CA LEU A 93 13.48 0.32 2.62
C LEU A 93 14.47 0.75 3.69
N ARG A 94 15.44 -0.11 4.05
CA ARG A 94 16.47 0.22 5.03
C ARG A 94 17.26 1.47 4.62
N ASP A 95 17.68 1.53 3.36
CA ASP A 95 18.46 2.65 2.84
C ASP A 95 17.64 3.95 2.80
N SER A 96 16.41 3.89 2.29
CA SER A 96 15.54 5.06 2.17
C SER A 96 15.03 5.62 3.51
N THR A 97 14.95 4.77 4.54
CA THR A 97 14.50 5.20 5.88
C THR A 97 15.63 5.35 6.88
N THR A 98 16.91 5.38 6.47
CA THR A 98 18.02 5.48 7.43
C THR A 98 17.95 6.74 8.31
N THR A 99 17.40 7.83 7.79
CA THR A 99 17.33 9.13 8.48
C THR A 99 16.00 9.38 9.20
N GLY A 100 14.94 8.64 8.85
CA GLY A 100 13.63 8.80 9.46
C GLY A 100 13.33 7.60 10.34
N GLY A 101 12.92 7.82 11.59
CA GLY A 101 12.55 6.74 12.52
C GLY A 101 11.30 5.98 12.07
N TYR A 102 11.39 5.28 10.95
CA TYR A 102 10.32 4.48 10.37
C TYR A 102 10.49 3.03 10.78
N ALA A 103 9.38 2.39 11.11
CA ALA A 103 9.36 0.97 11.42
C ALA A 103 9.38 0.08 10.15
N TYR A 104 9.26 0.66 8.97
CA TYR A 104 9.02 -0.06 7.72
C TYR A 104 10.08 -1.11 7.35
N PRO A 105 11.39 -0.87 7.52
CA PRO A 105 12.39 -1.92 7.27
C PRO A 105 12.22 -3.13 8.21
N HIS A 106 11.82 -2.88 9.46
CA HIS A 106 11.59 -3.93 10.45
C HIS A 106 10.34 -4.74 10.10
N ILE A 107 9.25 -4.06 9.72
CA ILE A 107 8.01 -4.72 9.26
C ILE A 107 8.28 -5.55 7.99
N ALA A 108 8.99 -4.99 7.01
CA ALA A 108 9.32 -5.69 5.78
C ALA A 108 10.17 -6.94 6.03
N ALA A 109 11.16 -6.84 6.93
CA ALA A 109 11.95 -8.00 7.34
C ALA A 109 11.09 -9.06 8.06
N ALA A 110 10.09 -8.65 8.83
CA ALA A 110 9.17 -9.56 9.52
C ALA A 110 8.36 -10.43 8.56
N PHE A 111 7.92 -9.88 7.42
CA PHE A 111 7.15 -10.63 6.43
C PHE A 111 7.86 -11.91 5.94
N GLY A 112 9.18 -11.86 5.79
CA GLY A 112 9.98 -12.94 5.22
C GLY A 112 10.86 -13.71 6.20
N ASP A 113 10.81 -13.41 7.50
CA ASP A 113 11.79 -13.92 8.47
C ASP A 113 13.25 -13.50 8.16
N LEU A 114 13.42 -12.33 7.54
CA LEU A 114 14.73 -11.79 7.17
C LEU A 114 15.53 -11.31 8.40
N PRO A 115 16.87 -11.15 8.26
CA PRO A 115 17.72 -10.55 9.28
C PRO A 115 17.19 -9.19 9.75
N ARG A 116 17.26 -8.97 11.06
CA ARG A 116 16.61 -7.85 11.73
C ARG A 116 17.49 -6.58 11.67
N PRO A 117 17.05 -5.49 11.01
CA PRO A 117 17.59 -4.17 11.32
C PRO A 117 17.14 -3.78 12.74
N GLN A 118 18.04 -3.16 13.53
CA GLN A 118 17.64 -2.63 14.84
C GLN A 118 16.50 -1.62 14.65
N PRO A 119 15.35 -1.79 15.33
CA PRO A 119 14.26 -0.84 15.20
C PRO A 119 14.68 0.50 15.80
N LEU A 120 14.56 1.57 15.01
CA LEU A 120 14.73 2.95 15.46
C LEU A 120 13.48 3.48 16.20
N VAL A 121 12.43 2.65 16.30
CA VAL A 121 11.16 2.95 16.93
C VAL A 121 10.91 2.03 18.11
N GLN A 122 10.15 2.52 19.09
CA GLN A 122 9.65 1.70 20.19
C GLN A 122 8.24 1.20 19.87
N TRP A 123 8.07 -0.12 19.88
CA TRP A 123 6.76 -0.76 19.73
C TRP A 123 5.95 -0.68 21.03
N LEU A 124 4.62 -0.72 20.92
CA LEU A 124 3.71 -0.82 22.06
C LEU A 124 3.71 -2.22 22.70
N GLU A 125 3.97 -3.24 21.89
CA GLU A 125 4.14 -4.64 22.29
C GLU A 125 5.61 -5.03 22.14
N ASP A 126 5.98 -6.20 22.64
CA ASP A 126 7.33 -6.71 22.44
C ASP A 126 7.61 -6.98 20.94
N ASP A 127 8.88 -6.76 20.54
CA ASP A 127 9.31 -6.84 19.15
C ASP A 127 9.06 -8.21 18.51
N HIS A 128 9.10 -9.28 19.32
CA HIS A 128 8.85 -10.64 18.88
C HIS A 128 7.38 -10.83 18.50
N THR A 129 6.44 -10.43 19.37
CA THR A 129 5.00 -10.47 19.10
C THR A 129 4.63 -9.67 17.86
N VAL A 130 5.18 -8.46 17.70
CA VAL A 130 4.94 -7.63 16.51
C VAL A 130 5.40 -8.36 15.24
N ARG A 131 6.61 -8.94 15.26
CA ARG A 131 7.17 -9.68 14.13
C ARG A 131 6.35 -10.92 13.78
N GLU A 132 5.93 -11.69 14.77
CA GLU A 132 5.09 -12.87 14.57
C GLU A 132 3.74 -12.51 13.94
N ARG A 133 3.13 -11.40 14.35
CA ARG A 133 1.87 -10.92 13.75
C ARG A 133 2.06 -10.57 12.28
N TRP A 134 3.11 -9.82 11.94
CA TRP A 134 3.39 -9.47 10.54
C TRP A 134 3.70 -10.70 9.68
N ARG A 135 4.50 -11.64 10.21
CA ARG A 135 4.73 -12.93 9.54
C ARG A 135 3.45 -13.72 9.33
N THR A 136 2.59 -13.75 10.34
CA THR A 136 1.30 -14.46 10.27
C THR A 136 0.44 -13.90 9.14
N LEU A 137 0.36 -12.57 9.00
CA LEU A 137 -0.36 -11.92 7.91
C LEU A 137 0.19 -12.30 6.53
N ALA A 138 1.52 -12.29 6.35
CA ALA A 138 2.16 -12.70 5.10
C ALA A 138 1.89 -14.19 4.79
N THR A 139 1.93 -15.04 5.81
CA THR A 139 1.67 -16.49 5.69
C THR A 139 0.22 -16.77 5.29
N ILE A 140 -0.75 -16.09 5.92
CA ILE A 140 -2.17 -16.20 5.56
C ILE A 140 -2.38 -15.78 4.10
N ARG A 141 -1.77 -14.68 3.67
CA ARG A 141 -1.85 -14.20 2.29
C ARG A 141 -1.26 -15.21 1.31
N GLN A 142 -0.10 -15.78 1.62
CA GLN A 142 0.55 -16.79 0.79
C GLN A 142 -0.30 -18.06 0.65
N ALA A 143 -0.90 -18.52 1.76
CA ALA A 143 -1.80 -19.67 1.74
C ALA A 143 -3.02 -19.41 0.83
N HIS A 144 -3.62 -18.23 0.93
CA HIS A 144 -4.74 -17.83 0.09
C HIS A 144 -4.36 -17.78 -1.40
N LEU A 145 -3.22 -17.19 -1.75
CA LEU A 145 -2.76 -17.13 -3.14
C LEU A 145 -2.50 -18.53 -3.72
N ARG A 146 -1.86 -19.41 -2.96
CA ARG A 146 -1.65 -20.81 -3.35
C ARG A 146 -2.96 -21.56 -3.56
N GLU A 147 -3.97 -21.29 -2.75
CA GLU A 147 -5.30 -21.88 -2.93
C GLU A 147 -5.97 -21.39 -4.21
N THR A 148 -6.01 -20.07 -4.43
CA THR A 148 -6.58 -19.47 -5.63
C THR A 148 -5.88 -19.95 -6.91
N SER A 149 -4.56 -20.04 -6.91
CA SER A 149 -3.79 -20.57 -8.05
C SER A 149 -4.13 -22.05 -8.33
N ARG A 150 -4.28 -22.87 -7.28
CA ARG A 150 -4.69 -24.27 -7.43
C ARG A 150 -6.11 -24.40 -7.99
N GLN A 151 -7.04 -23.58 -7.53
CA GLN A 151 -8.41 -23.53 -8.06
C GLN A 151 -8.42 -23.12 -9.53
N HIS A 152 -7.65 -22.10 -9.90
CA HIS A 152 -7.52 -21.66 -11.28
C HIS A 152 -6.92 -22.76 -12.18
N HIS A 153 -5.87 -23.44 -11.71
CA HIS A 153 -5.27 -24.56 -12.44
C HIS A 153 -6.27 -25.72 -12.61
N ARG A 154 -7.06 -26.04 -11.58
CA ARG A 154 -8.12 -27.05 -11.66
C ARG A 154 -9.20 -26.66 -12.69
N ALA A 155 -9.61 -25.40 -12.73
CA ALA A 155 -10.63 -24.91 -13.65
C ALA A 155 -10.16 -24.86 -15.11
N THR A 156 -8.86 -24.67 -15.35
CA THR A 156 -8.27 -24.59 -16.69
C THR A 156 -7.73 -25.93 -17.20
N ARG A 157 -7.69 -26.97 -16.35
CA ARG A 157 -7.29 -28.31 -16.77
C ARG A 157 -8.35 -28.89 -17.73
N PRO A 158 -7.99 -29.23 -18.98
CA PRO A 158 -8.94 -29.84 -19.90
C PRO A 158 -9.40 -31.19 -19.34
N PRO A 159 -10.69 -31.57 -19.52
CA PRO A 159 -11.15 -32.89 -19.13
C PRO A 159 -10.33 -33.94 -19.88
N CYS A 160 -9.84 -34.97 -19.17
CA CYS A 160 -9.17 -36.09 -19.80
C CYS A 160 -10.11 -36.66 -20.87
N ARG A 161 -9.68 -36.67 -22.13
CA ARG A 161 -10.42 -37.29 -23.23
C ARG A 161 -10.52 -38.78 -22.87
N ALA A 162 -11.73 -39.26 -22.62
CA ALA A 162 -11.96 -40.69 -22.49
C ALA A 162 -11.59 -41.32 -23.83
N ASP A 163 -10.55 -42.14 -23.85
CA ASP A 163 -10.23 -42.98 -25.00
C ASP A 163 -11.38 -43.98 -25.16
N THR A 164 -12.33 -43.65 -26.03
CA THR A 164 -13.34 -44.58 -26.49
C THR A 164 -12.62 -45.63 -27.34
N ALA A 165 -12.23 -46.73 -26.71
CA ALA A 165 -11.80 -47.93 -27.42
C ALA A 165 -12.95 -48.37 -28.33
N ALA A 166 -12.76 -48.23 -29.65
CA ALA A 166 -13.66 -48.80 -30.63
C ALA A 166 -13.60 -50.33 -30.51
N PRO A 167 -14.74 -51.05 -30.54
CA PRO A 167 -14.72 -52.50 -30.62
C PRO A 167 -14.15 -52.92 -31.98
N ASN A 168 -13.16 -53.81 -31.96
CA ASN A 168 -12.55 -54.43 -33.14
C ASN A 168 -13.60 -55.26 -33.92
N PRO A 169 -13.49 -55.34 -35.26
CA PRO A 169 -14.48 -55.99 -36.12
C PRO A 169 -14.53 -57.51 -35.97
#